data_AF-A0A3C1WJB5-F1
#
_entry.id   AF-A0A3C1WJB5-F1
#
_cell.length_a   1.000
_cell.length_b   1.000
_cell.length_c   1.000
_cell.angle_alpha   90.00
_cell.angle_beta   90.00
_cell.angle_gamma   90.00
#
_symmetry.space_group_name_H-M   'P 1'
#
loop_
_entity.id
_entity.type
_entity.pdbx_description
1 polymer ?
#
loop_
_entity_poly.entity_id
_entity_poly.type
_entity_poly.pdbx_seq_one_letter_code
_entity_poly.pdbx_strand_id
1 'polypeptide(L)'
;DSYSWRWVFYINIPVGILSFALIQLYIFDPPYITRRSSRIDYWGIGMLAVGIGALQSVLDKGQEADWFESTSIIALSLVSGRGTIAMWGYPLWMFLGLWVVLVPGRALDRLRFVKVATTWALVFTIFAAVFIASYAIMPIYDGRYRAVFFPGDRLGVELSTRFRALTQRPLTYVIGSMWVGGNAAHYSPDHPRVLIDGRPSRAPWIDLGDMLAKGAAIVWTSGDGDVRVLPPAFRSVAEYAEVQEPFTLPYRRGAGEVQFGWAVLRPQTAVAGNVPR
;
A
#
# COMPACT_ATOMS: atom_id res chain seq x y z
N ASP A 1 7.06 21.73 -8.49
CA ASP A 1 6.42 20.99 -9.60
C ASP A 1 7.15 21.13 -10.93
N SER A 2 8.26 20.41 -11.15
CA SER A 2 8.87 20.31 -12.50
C SER A 2 9.72 19.05 -12.75
N TYR A 3 9.68 18.03 -11.89
CA TYR A 3 10.33 16.74 -12.15
C TYR A 3 9.32 15.60 -12.08
N SER A 4 8.95 15.11 -13.26
CA SER A 4 8.20 13.86 -13.43
C SER A 4 8.98 12.70 -12.79
N TRP A 5 8.28 11.76 -12.15
CA TRP A 5 8.87 10.59 -11.47
C TRP A 5 9.84 9.77 -12.34
N ARG A 6 9.70 9.87 -13.67
CA ARG A 6 10.56 9.26 -14.68
C ARG A 6 12.04 9.61 -14.51
N TRP A 7 12.35 10.78 -13.95
CA TRP A 7 13.73 11.22 -13.70
C TRP A 7 14.48 10.31 -12.72
N VAL A 8 13.77 9.61 -11.83
CA VAL A 8 14.37 8.61 -10.93
C VAL A 8 14.93 7.42 -11.73
N PHE A 9 14.42 7.12 -12.93
CA PHE A 9 15.01 6.10 -13.80
C PHE A 9 16.14 6.65 -14.65
N TYR A 10 15.98 7.86 -15.19
CA TYR A 10 16.99 8.46 -16.06
C TYR A 10 18.32 8.70 -15.34
N ILE A 11 18.30 8.94 -14.02
CA ILE A 11 19.53 9.09 -13.23
C ILE A 11 20.34 7.78 -13.13
N ASN A 12 19.68 6.62 -13.23
CA ASN A 12 20.33 5.32 -13.10
C ASN A 12 21.00 4.85 -14.40
N ILE A 13 20.54 5.31 -15.56
CA ILE A 13 21.12 4.97 -16.87
C ILE A 13 22.62 5.36 -16.96
N PRO A 14 23.04 6.61 -16.70
CA PRO A 14 24.45 6.98 -16.77
C PRO A 14 25.30 6.26 -15.72
N VAL A 15 24.76 5.99 -14.53
CA VAL A 15 25.43 5.21 -13.48
C VAL A 15 25.65 3.77 -13.92
N GLY A 16 24.67 3.16 -14.60
CA GLY A 16 24.77 1.81 -15.16
C GLY A 16 25.81 1.74 -16.29
N ILE A 17 25.81 2.71 -17.20
CA ILE A 17 26.81 2.81 -18.28
C ILE A 17 28.22 2.98 -17.68
N LEU A 18 28.37 3.88 -16.71
CA LEU A 18 29.66 4.11 -16.05
C LEU A 18 30.16 2.86 -15.33
N SER A 19 29.27 2.16 -14.61
CA SER A 19 29.58 0.92 -13.91
C SER A 19 30.01 -0.18 -14.90
N PHE A 20 29.32 -0.31 -16.04
CA PHE A 20 29.71 -1.24 -17.10
C PHE A 20 31.06 -0.89 -17.71
N ALA A 21 31.33 0.39 -17.98
CA ALA A 21 32.62 0.86 -18.49
C ALA A 21 33.76 0.58 -17.50
N LEU A 22 33.53 0.82 -16.19
CA LEU A 22 34.52 0.54 -15.15
C LEU A 22 34.80 -0.96 -14.99
N ILE A 23 33.77 -1.80 -15.11
CA ILE A 23 33.95 -3.26 -15.13
C ILE A 23 34.87 -3.67 -16.29
N GLN A 24 34.61 -3.16 -17.50
CA GLN A 24 35.42 -3.48 -18.68
C GLN A 24 36.86 -2.98 -18.57
N LEU A 25 37.08 -1.83 -17.91
CA LEU A 25 38.40 -1.21 -17.80
C LEU A 25 39.25 -1.76 -16.65
N TYR A 26 38.63 -2.19 -15.54
CA TYR A 26 39.35 -2.53 -14.30
C TYR A 26 39.27 -4.00 -13.90
N ILE A 27 38.31 -4.77 -14.43
CA ILE A 27 38.21 -6.21 -14.14
C ILE A 27 38.93 -6.98 -15.23
N PHE A 28 40.24 -7.20 -15.02
CA PHE A 28 41.03 -8.11 -15.84
C PHE A 28 40.89 -9.54 -15.32
N ASP A 29 40.44 -10.45 -16.20
CA ASP A 29 40.39 -11.87 -15.88
C ASP A 29 41.83 -12.43 -15.80
N PRO A 30 42.22 -13.09 -14.69
CA PRO A 30 43.54 -13.71 -14.59
C PRO A 30 43.71 -14.85 -15.61
N PRO A 31 44.92 -15.04 -16.18
CA PRO A 31 45.16 -15.88 -17.36
C PRO A 31 44.88 -17.39 -17.18
N TYR A 32 44.57 -17.86 -15.98
CA TYR A 32 44.19 -19.26 -15.74
C TYR A 32 42.69 -19.54 -15.96
N ILE A 33 41.86 -18.52 -16.17
CA ILE A 33 40.42 -18.68 -16.43
C ILE A 33 40.18 -18.77 -17.94
N THR A 34 40.33 -19.97 -18.51
CA THR A 34 39.83 -20.28 -19.86
C THR A 34 38.30 -20.31 -19.82
N ARG A 35 37.65 -19.15 -20.01
CA ARG A 35 36.20 -19.08 -20.18
C ARG A 35 35.84 -19.83 -21.47
N ARG A 36 35.17 -20.98 -21.34
CA ARG A 36 34.26 -21.44 -22.41
C ARG A 36 33.27 -20.29 -22.60
N SER A 37 33.28 -19.67 -23.78
CA SER A 37 32.30 -18.66 -24.17
C SER A 37 30.91 -19.27 -23.99
N SER A 38 30.24 -18.94 -22.88
CA SER A 38 28.81 -19.20 -22.77
C SER A 38 28.15 -18.15 -23.64
N ARG A 39 27.63 -18.58 -24.79
CA ARG A 39 26.81 -17.72 -25.63
C ARG A 39 25.69 -17.16 -24.77
N ILE A 40 25.48 -15.84 -24.85
CA ILE A 40 24.40 -15.17 -24.14
C ILE A 40 23.09 -15.76 -24.66
N ASP A 41 22.26 -16.27 -23.75
CA ASP A 41 20.95 -16.83 -24.08
C ASP A 41 19.93 -15.70 -24.28
N TYR A 42 19.96 -15.10 -25.46
CA TYR A 42 19.04 -14.04 -25.85
C TYR A 42 17.57 -14.50 -25.83
N TRP A 43 17.31 -15.79 -26.05
CA TRP A 43 15.96 -16.36 -26.02
C TRP A 43 15.44 -16.47 -24.58
N GLY A 44 16.26 -16.97 -23.66
CA GLY A 44 15.95 -16.99 -22.23
C GLY A 44 15.72 -15.58 -21.68
N ILE A 45 16.56 -14.61 -22.06
CA ILE A 45 16.39 -13.20 -21.68
C ILE A 45 15.08 -12.61 -22.24
N GLY A 46 14.77 -12.89 -23.52
CA GLY A 46 13.53 -12.44 -24.14
C GLY A 46 12.28 -13.02 -23.49
N MET A 47 12.27 -14.33 -23.22
CA MET A 47 11.17 -15.01 -22.53
C MET A 47 11.00 -14.50 -21.09
N LEU A 48 12.10 -14.24 -20.39
CA LEU A 48 12.07 -13.67 -19.05
C LEU A 48 11.49 -12.24 -19.07
N ALA A 49 11.92 -11.41 -20.02
CA ALA A 49 11.41 -10.05 -20.17
C ALA A 49 9.90 -10.04 -20.47
N VAL A 50 9.44 -10.93 -21.35
CA VAL A 50 8.00 -11.09 -21.65
C VAL A 50 7.22 -11.62 -20.44
N GLY A 51 7.73 -12.62 -19.74
CA GLY A 51 7.11 -13.17 -18.54
C GLY A 51 7.00 -12.15 -17.40
N ILE A 52 8.04 -11.36 -17.18
CA ILE A 52 8.05 -10.28 -16.18
C ILE A 52 7.10 -9.15 -16.59
N GLY A 53 7.09 -8.74 -17.87
CA GLY A 53 6.18 -7.70 -18.36
C GLY A 53 4.71 -8.13 -18.27
N ALA A 54 4.40 -9.39 -18.60
CA ALA A 54 3.07 -9.96 -18.44
C ALA A 54 2.67 -10.01 -16.96
N LEU A 55 3.58 -10.44 -16.07
CA LEU A 55 3.34 -10.47 -14.62
C LEU A 55 3.08 -9.07 -14.06
N GLN A 56 3.87 -8.07 -14.45
CA GLN A 56 3.66 -6.68 -14.05
C GLN A 56 2.31 -6.16 -14.55
N SER A 57 1.95 -6.43 -15.81
CA SER A 57 0.65 -6.02 -16.34
C SER A 57 -0.54 -6.66 -15.60
N VAL A 58 -0.41 -7.90 -15.15
CA VAL A 58 -1.43 -8.58 -14.34
C VAL A 58 -1.50 -7.99 -12.94
N LEU A 59 -0.38 -7.63 -12.34
CA LEU A 59 -0.35 -6.99 -11.01
C LEU A 59 -0.93 -5.56 -11.05
N ASP A 60 -0.62 -4.80 -12.09
CA ASP A 60 -1.07 -3.42 -12.24
C ASP A 60 -2.57 -3.34 -12.57
N LYS A 61 -3.07 -4.23 -13.45
CA LYS A 61 -4.48 -4.21 -13.89
C LYS A 61 -5.39 -5.18 -13.13
N GLY A 62 -4.84 -6.16 -12.41
CA GLY A 62 -5.64 -7.16 -11.70
C GLY A 62 -6.52 -6.55 -10.61
N GLN A 63 -6.02 -5.50 -9.95
CA GLN A 63 -6.75 -4.75 -8.93
C GLN A 63 -7.94 -3.96 -9.48
N GLU A 64 -7.87 -3.50 -10.72
CA GLU A 64 -8.93 -2.71 -11.38
C GLU A 64 -9.97 -3.59 -12.10
N ALA A 65 -9.59 -4.80 -12.53
CA ALA A 65 -10.40 -5.64 -13.41
C ALA A 65 -11.05 -6.85 -12.71
N ASP A 66 -11.23 -6.79 -11.39
CA ASP A 66 -11.76 -7.88 -10.55
C ASP A 66 -11.15 -9.23 -10.94
N TRP A 67 -9.83 -9.38 -10.69
CA TRP A 67 -8.91 -10.53 -10.81
C TRP A 67 -9.39 -11.86 -11.44
N PHE A 68 -10.61 -12.29 -11.17
CA PHE A 68 -11.24 -13.54 -11.52
C PHE A 68 -12.29 -13.47 -12.65
N GLU A 69 -12.70 -12.28 -13.13
CA GLU A 69 -13.79 -12.15 -14.14
C GLU A 69 -13.30 -11.83 -15.58
N SER A 70 -12.07 -11.38 -15.76
CA SER A 70 -11.56 -10.97 -17.08
C SER A 70 -10.98 -12.14 -17.90
N THR A 71 -11.59 -12.41 -19.07
CA THR A 71 -11.18 -13.45 -20.03
C THR A 71 -9.73 -13.32 -20.51
N SER A 72 -9.17 -12.10 -20.49
CA SER A 72 -7.77 -11.85 -20.86
C SER A 72 -6.78 -12.36 -19.81
N ILE A 73 -7.14 -12.31 -18.53
CA ILE A 73 -6.33 -12.84 -17.42
C ILE A 73 -6.33 -14.38 -17.48
N ILE A 74 -7.49 -14.99 -17.75
CA ILE A 74 -7.62 -16.44 -17.94
C ILE A 74 -6.76 -16.93 -19.11
N ALA A 75 -6.76 -16.21 -20.24
CA ALA A 75 -5.94 -16.55 -21.41
C ALA A 75 -4.43 -16.44 -21.12
N LEU A 76 -3.98 -15.39 -20.41
CA LEU A 76 -2.58 -15.25 -20.01
C LEU A 76 -2.14 -16.30 -18.97
N SER A 77 -3.04 -16.69 -18.06
CA SER A 77 -2.81 -17.76 -17.09
C SER A 77 -2.70 -19.14 -17.74
N LEU A 78 -3.48 -19.39 -18.82
CA LEU A 78 -3.42 -20.60 -19.64
C LEU A 78 -2.10 -20.72 -20.41
N VAL A 79 -1.64 -19.64 -21.04
CA VAL A 79 -0.34 -19.60 -21.74
C VAL A 79 0.83 -19.77 -20.76
N SER A 80 0.69 -19.32 -19.52
CA SER A 80 1.69 -19.48 -18.44
C SER A 80 1.59 -20.82 -17.69
N GLY A 81 0.60 -21.66 -18.02
CA GLY A 81 0.48 -23.03 -17.51
C GLY A 81 0.15 -23.18 -16.02
N ARG A 82 -0.45 -22.18 -15.33
CA ARG A 82 -0.83 -22.31 -13.91
C ARG A 82 -2.10 -21.56 -13.53
N GLY A 83 -2.92 -22.24 -12.72
CA GLY A 83 -4.19 -21.75 -12.18
C GLY A 83 -4.06 -20.68 -11.09
N THR A 84 -5.10 -19.88 -10.99
CA THR A 84 -5.29 -18.69 -10.15
C THR A 84 -5.47 -19.04 -8.68
N ILE A 85 -4.43 -18.85 -7.86
CA ILE A 85 -4.57 -18.65 -6.40
C ILE A 85 -3.67 -17.50 -5.96
N ALA A 86 -4.30 -16.52 -5.32
CA ALA A 86 -3.75 -15.29 -4.80
C ALA A 86 -2.68 -15.52 -3.72
N MET A 87 -1.76 -14.55 -3.61
CA MET A 87 -0.82 -14.31 -2.49
C MET A 87 0.44 -15.19 -2.34
N TRP A 88 1.15 -15.52 -3.42
CA TRP A 88 2.46 -16.23 -3.32
C TRP A 88 3.71 -15.43 -3.77
N GLY A 89 3.58 -14.14 -4.10
CA GLY A 89 4.72 -13.32 -4.58
C GLY A 89 5.79 -12.98 -3.52
N TYR A 90 5.37 -12.76 -2.26
CA TYR A 90 6.32 -12.54 -1.16
C TYR A 90 7.14 -13.83 -0.83
N PRO A 91 6.53 -15.03 -0.85
CA PRO A 91 7.27 -16.30 -0.82
C PRO A 91 8.28 -16.52 -1.96
N LEU A 92 8.05 -15.98 -3.17
CA LEU A 92 9.01 -16.11 -4.28
C LEU A 92 10.36 -15.41 -4.00
N TRP A 93 10.38 -14.39 -3.14
CA TRP A 93 11.62 -13.79 -2.63
C TRP A 93 12.35 -14.69 -1.60
N MET A 94 11.66 -15.58 -0.88
CA MET A 94 12.31 -16.60 -0.02
C MET A 94 13.03 -17.69 -0.84
N PHE A 95 12.62 -17.91 -2.09
CA PHE A 95 13.22 -18.93 -2.94
C PHE A 95 14.42 -18.45 -3.77
N LEU A 96 14.81 -17.16 -3.68
CA LEU A 96 16.04 -16.66 -4.32
C LEU A 96 17.31 -17.29 -3.73
N GLY A 97 17.33 -17.54 -2.41
CA GLY A 97 18.40 -18.30 -1.76
C GLY A 97 18.45 -19.76 -2.23
N LEU A 98 17.28 -20.35 -2.49
CA LEU A 98 17.15 -21.69 -3.05
C LEU A 98 17.63 -21.73 -4.52
N TRP A 99 17.37 -20.69 -5.31
CA TRP A 99 17.90 -20.55 -6.69
C TRP A 99 19.42 -20.41 -6.73
N VAL A 100 20.02 -19.65 -5.80
CA VAL A 100 21.48 -19.51 -5.65
C VAL A 100 22.17 -20.85 -5.33
N VAL A 101 21.47 -21.79 -4.69
CA VAL A 101 21.96 -23.13 -4.37
C VAL A 101 21.70 -24.15 -5.48
N LEU A 102 20.59 -24.00 -6.22
CA LEU A 102 20.09 -25.01 -7.17
C LEU A 102 20.60 -24.89 -8.62
N VAL A 103 21.32 -23.83 -9.00
CA VAL A 103 21.87 -23.67 -10.39
C VAL A 103 23.41 -23.87 -10.44
N PRO A 104 23.98 -24.87 -9.76
CA PRO A 104 25.40 -24.93 -9.46
C PRO A 104 26.32 -24.87 -10.69
N GLY A 105 27.42 -24.16 -10.49
CA GLY A 105 28.68 -24.38 -11.18
C GLY A 105 29.81 -24.12 -10.19
N ARG A 106 30.10 -25.13 -9.35
CA ARG A 106 31.12 -25.21 -8.27
C ARG A 106 30.55 -24.98 -6.86
N ALA A 107 30.74 -25.99 -6.00
CA ALA A 107 30.54 -25.87 -4.56
C ALA A 107 31.19 -24.58 -4.05
N LEU A 108 30.45 -23.76 -3.31
CA LEU A 108 31.03 -22.61 -2.63
C LEU A 108 32.01 -23.14 -1.57
N ASP A 109 33.31 -22.97 -1.80
CA ASP A 109 34.31 -23.26 -0.77
C ASP A 109 33.94 -22.52 0.53
N ARG A 110 34.28 -23.10 1.69
CA ARG A 110 33.95 -22.56 3.02
C ARG A 110 34.20 -21.06 3.15
N LEU A 111 35.30 -20.56 2.56
CA LEU A 111 35.66 -19.15 2.55
C LEU A 111 34.71 -18.26 1.72
N ARG A 112 34.18 -18.76 0.60
CA ARG A 112 33.22 -18.04 -0.24
C ARG A 112 31.84 -17.98 0.42
N PHE A 113 31.42 -19.09 1.06
CA PHE A 113 30.17 -19.12 1.82
C PHE A 113 30.20 -18.14 3.00
N VAL A 114 31.28 -18.13 3.79
CA VAL A 114 31.43 -17.18 4.91
C VAL A 114 31.37 -15.74 4.41
N LYS A 115 32.05 -15.40 3.30
CA LYS A 115 31.99 -14.05 2.71
C LYS A 115 30.60 -13.65 2.25
N VAL A 116 29.86 -14.56 1.61
CA VAL A 116 28.47 -14.31 1.17
C VAL A 116 27.57 -14.13 2.39
N ALA A 117 27.67 -15.01 3.39
CA ALA A 117 26.89 -14.95 4.61
C ALA A 117 27.17 -13.68 5.43
N THR A 118 28.43 -13.28 5.58
CA THR A 118 28.78 -12.04 6.30
C THR A 118 28.34 -10.80 5.54
N THR A 119 28.44 -10.80 4.21
CA THR A 119 27.94 -9.69 3.37
C THR A 119 26.43 -9.54 3.52
N TRP A 120 25.67 -10.63 3.44
CA TRP A 120 24.21 -10.59 3.63
C TRP A 120 23.82 -10.21 5.05
N ALA A 121 24.50 -10.76 6.07
CA ALA A 121 24.27 -10.39 7.46
C ALA A 121 24.51 -8.88 7.68
N LEU A 122 25.57 -8.33 7.08
CA LEU A 122 25.86 -6.90 7.16
C LEU A 122 24.81 -6.05 6.43
N VAL A 123 24.37 -6.46 5.24
CA VAL A 123 23.28 -5.79 4.50
C VAL A 123 21.99 -5.76 5.32
N PHE A 124 21.56 -6.91 5.87
CA PHE A 124 20.35 -6.98 6.69
C PHE A 124 20.49 -6.19 7.99
N THR A 125 21.68 -6.18 8.60
CA THR A 125 21.94 -5.40 9.81
C THR A 125 21.88 -3.90 9.51
N ILE A 126 22.48 -3.43 8.42
CA ILE A 126 22.40 -2.02 8.00
C ILE A 126 20.95 -1.65 7.68
N PHE A 127 20.24 -2.49 6.94
CA PHE A 127 18.84 -2.24 6.61
C PHE A 127 17.97 -2.15 7.87
N ALA A 128 18.13 -3.08 8.81
CA ALA A 128 17.45 -3.05 10.10
C ALA A 128 17.83 -1.80 10.92
N ALA A 129 19.11 -1.44 10.95
CA ALA A 129 19.58 -0.25 11.66
C ALA A 129 19.01 1.04 11.05
N VAL A 130 19.00 1.17 9.72
CA VAL A 130 18.38 2.30 9.01
C VAL A 130 16.88 2.33 9.26
N PHE A 131 16.20 1.18 9.23
CA PHE A 131 14.77 1.11 9.55
C PHE A 131 14.48 1.56 10.98
N ILE A 132 15.24 1.04 11.96
CA ILE A 132 15.12 1.43 13.38
C ILE A 132 15.42 2.91 13.55
N ALA A 133 16.54 3.41 13.00
CA ALA A 133 16.90 4.83 13.07
C ALA A 133 15.82 5.71 12.44
N SER A 134 15.30 5.29 11.29
CA SER A 134 14.17 5.97 10.67
C SER A 134 12.99 6.01 11.65
N TYR A 135 12.49 4.88 12.16
CA TYR A 135 11.28 4.88 12.98
C TYR A 135 11.43 5.40 14.42
N ALA A 136 12.62 5.34 15.01
CA ALA A 136 12.87 5.74 16.39
C ALA A 136 13.46 7.17 16.49
N ILE A 137 14.30 7.57 15.54
CA ILE A 137 15.09 8.81 15.63
C ILE A 137 14.50 9.92 14.76
N MET A 138 14.19 9.66 13.49
CA MET A 138 13.67 10.73 12.59
C MET A 138 12.40 11.44 13.10
N PRO A 139 11.44 10.81 13.79
CA PRO A 139 10.28 11.52 14.35
C PRO A 139 10.64 12.62 15.35
N ILE A 140 11.83 12.54 15.97
CA ILE A 140 12.32 13.55 16.91
C ILE A 140 12.78 14.81 16.16
N TYR A 141 13.30 14.66 14.93
CA TYR A 141 13.91 15.76 14.18
C TYR A 141 12.99 16.37 13.13
N ASP A 142 12.28 15.54 12.34
CA ASP A 142 11.51 16.02 11.19
C ASP A 142 10.13 16.56 11.59
N GLY A 143 9.66 16.21 12.80
CA GLY A 143 8.27 16.47 13.25
C GLY A 143 7.20 15.79 12.40
N ARG A 144 7.58 15.07 11.34
CA ARG A 144 6.69 14.32 10.44
C ARG A 144 6.41 12.95 11.03
N TYR A 145 5.22 12.79 11.57
CA TYR A 145 4.81 11.54 12.19
C TYR A 145 4.38 10.52 11.14
N ARG A 146 4.82 9.29 11.36
CA ARG A 146 4.61 8.17 10.44
C ARG A 146 3.22 7.62 10.60
N ALA A 147 2.70 7.08 9.50
CA ALA A 147 1.45 6.33 9.42
C ALA A 147 1.30 5.28 10.55
N VAL A 148 2.40 4.62 10.95
CA VAL A 148 2.42 3.59 12.00
C VAL A 148 1.99 4.10 13.39
N PHE A 149 2.19 5.38 13.68
CA PHE A 149 1.84 5.96 14.99
C PHE A 149 0.44 6.57 15.00
N PHE A 150 -0.26 6.59 13.87
CA PHE A 150 -1.59 7.18 13.74
C PHE A 150 -2.56 6.57 14.78
N PRO A 151 -3.35 7.39 15.50
CA PRO A 151 -4.18 6.93 16.62
C PRO A 151 -5.49 6.29 16.15
N GLY A 152 -5.42 5.31 15.25
CA GLY A 152 -6.60 4.66 14.67
C GLY A 152 -7.47 3.92 15.70
N ASP A 153 -6.84 3.35 16.73
CA ASP A 153 -7.47 2.66 17.86
C ASP A 153 -8.38 3.59 18.67
N ARG A 154 -7.83 4.74 19.04
CA ARG A 154 -8.58 5.77 19.77
C ARG A 154 -9.64 6.40 18.86
N LEU A 155 -9.32 6.64 17.59
CA LEU A 155 -10.25 7.21 16.62
C LEU A 155 -11.51 6.34 16.46
N GLY A 156 -11.34 5.03 16.25
CA GLY A 156 -12.46 4.10 16.05
C GLY A 156 -13.39 4.05 17.28
N VAL A 157 -12.81 3.94 18.48
CA VAL A 157 -13.58 3.92 19.74
C VAL A 157 -14.31 5.24 19.97
N GLU A 158 -13.62 6.36 19.79
CA GLU A 158 -14.18 7.70 20.01
C GLU A 158 -15.33 7.98 19.04
N LEU A 159 -15.14 7.68 17.75
CA LEU A 159 -16.17 7.89 16.72
C LEU A 159 -17.42 7.04 16.99
N SER A 160 -17.23 5.78 17.41
CA SER A 160 -18.36 4.88 17.73
C SER A 160 -19.12 5.34 18.97
N THR A 161 -18.38 5.78 19.99
CA THR A 161 -18.96 6.28 21.24
C THR A 161 -19.77 7.54 20.99
N ARG A 162 -19.22 8.51 20.25
CA ARG A 162 -19.91 9.76 19.89
C ARG A 162 -21.11 9.54 19.00
N PHE A 163 -20.99 8.68 17.98
CA PHE A 163 -22.11 8.34 17.11
C PHE A 163 -23.25 7.69 17.89
N ARG A 164 -22.94 6.74 18.78
CA ARG A 164 -23.94 6.08 19.62
C ARG A 164 -24.59 7.05 20.60
N ALA A 165 -23.84 8.00 21.17
CA ALA A 165 -24.41 9.03 22.03
C ALA A 165 -25.47 9.88 21.30
N LEU A 166 -25.22 10.24 20.04
CA LEU A 166 -26.13 11.09 19.25
C LEU A 166 -27.32 10.33 18.63
N THR A 167 -27.12 9.08 18.22
CA THR A 167 -28.11 8.31 17.44
C THR A 167 -28.77 7.18 18.21
N GLN A 168 -28.23 6.82 19.38
CA GLN A 168 -28.63 5.64 20.16
C GLN A 168 -28.54 4.32 19.35
N ARG A 169 -27.67 4.28 18.33
CA ARG A 169 -27.46 3.14 17.44
C ARG A 169 -25.96 2.80 17.31
N PRO A 170 -25.61 1.54 16.97
CA PRO A 170 -24.23 1.19 16.65
C PRO A 170 -23.78 1.84 15.34
N LEU A 171 -22.50 2.17 15.25
CA LEU A 171 -21.91 2.77 14.06
C LEU A 171 -21.78 1.71 12.96
N THR A 172 -22.65 1.77 11.95
CA THR A 172 -22.66 0.77 10.85
C THR A 172 -21.89 1.25 9.62
N TYR A 173 -21.79 2.57 9.44
CA TYR A 173 -21.17 3.18 8.26
C TYR A 173 -20.29 4.36 8.63
N VAL A 174 -19.13 4.44 7.98
CA VAL A 174 -18.22 5.57 8.08
C VAL A 174 -17.94 6.12 6.69
N ILE A 175 -17.99 7.44 6.53
CA ILE A 175 -17.60 8.13 5.30
C ILE A 175 -16.29 8.87 5.59
N GLY A 176 -15.28 8.65 4.76
CA GLY A 176 -13.99 9.29 4.97
C GLY A 176 -12.95 8.83 3.95
N SER A 177 -11.73 9.35 4.07
CA SER A 177 -10.65 8.93 3.18
C SER A 177 -10.30 7.45 3.40
N MET A 178 -9.69 6.82 2.39
CA MET A 178 -9.22 5.43 2.49
C MET A 178 -8.34 5.21 3.75
N TRP A 179 -7.54 6.20 4.12
CA TRP A 179 -6.70 6.16 5.30
C TRP A 179 -7.48 6.39 6.60
N VAL A 180 -8.15 7.54 6.73
CA VAL A 180 -8.79 7.97 7.99
C VAL A 180 -10.04 7.13 8.27
N GLY A 181 -10.90 6.98 7.26
CA GLY A 181 -12.09 6.13 7.34
C GLY A 181 -11.73 4.66 7.52
N GLY A 182 -10.69 4.18 6.82
CA GLY A 182 -10.16 2.82 6.98
C GLY A 182 -9.68 2.52 8.40
N ASN A 183 -8.91 3.43 9.01
CA ASN A 183 -8.48 3.29 10.40
C ASN A 183 -9.68 3.34 11.37
N ALA A 184 -10.60 4.29 11.19
CA ALA A 184 -11.78 4.40 12.03
C ALA A 184 -12.62 3.12 12.00
N ALA A 185 -12.83 2.52 10.82
CA ALA A 185 -13.58 1.28 10.69
C ALA A 185 -12.84 0.04 11.21
N HIS A 186 -11.55 -0.09 10.90
CA HIS A 186 -10.76 -1.25 11.32
C HIS A 186 -10.70 -1.39 12.84
N TYR A 187 -10.53 -0.27 13.54
CA TYR A 187 -10.36 -0.24 14.98
C TYR A 187 -11.64 0.08 15.77
N SER A 188 -12.74 0.45 15.11
CA SER A 188 -14.03 0.63 15.78
C SER A 188 -14.54 -0.70 16.32
N PRO A 189 -15.11 -0.74 17.53
CA PRO A 189 -15.75 -1.93 18.07
C PRO A 189 -16.95 -2.41 17.26
N ASP A 190 -17.58 -1.51 16.48
CA ASP A 190 -18.77 -1.82 15.68
C ASP A 190 -18.42 -2.27 14.25
N HIS A 191 -17.14 -2.21 13.86
CA HIS A 191 -16.62 -2.57 12.53
C HIS A 191 -17.46 -2.03 11.35
N PRO A 192 -17.68 -0.70 11.26
CA PRO A 192 -18.49 -0.11 10.21
C PRO A 192 -17.90 -0.32 8.82
N ARG A 193 -18.76 -0.30 7.82
CA ARG A 193 -18.34 -0.28 6.40
C ARG A 193 -17.91 1.13 6.00
N VAL A 194 -16.84 1.25 5.21
CA VAL A 194 -16.29 2.54 4.80
C VAL A 194 -16.74 2.92 3.39
N LEU A 195 -17.44 4.04 3.27
CA LEU A 195 -17.65 4.71 1.99
C LEU A 195 -16.43 5.59 1.68
N ILE A 196 -15.55 5.06 0.82
CA ILE A 196 -14.25 5.64 0.54
C ILE A 196 -14.40 6.96 -0.24
N ASP A 197 -13.85 8.03 0.33
CA ASP A 197 -13.82 9.39 -0.22
C ASP A 197 -15.22 9.98 -0.50
N GLY A 198 -16.28 9.41 0.09
CA GLY A 198 -17.66 9.79 -0.22
C GLY A 198 -18.09 9.43 -1.65
N ARG A 199 -17.40 8.49 -2.32
CA ARG A 199 -17.68 8.10 -3.71
C ARG A 199 -18.27 6.69 -3.78
N PRO A 200 -19.55 6.54 -4.15
CA PRO A 200 -20.19 5.22 -4.28
C PRO A 200 -19.47 4.30 -5.28
N SER A 201 -18.89 4.87 -6.34
CA SER A 201 -18.11 4.11 -7.34
C SER A 201 -16.87 3.42 -6.78
N ARG A 202 -16.34 3.87 -5.62
CA ARG A 202 -15.19 3.24 -4.95
C ARG A 202 -15.58 2.19 -3.92
N ALA A 203 -16.87 2.11 -3.59
CA ALA A 203 -17.42 1.12 -2.66
C ALA A 203 -18.78 0.61 -3.19
N PRO A 204 -18.82 -0.05 -4.37
CA PRO A 204 -20.06 -0.48 -5.01
C PRO A 204 -20.87 -1.52 -4.20
N TRP A 205 -20.24 -2.16 -3.22
CA TRP A 205 -20.88 -3.08 -2.28
C TRP A 205 -21.64 -2.38 -1.13
N ILE A 206 -21.62 -1.05 -1.06
CA ILE A 206 -22.39 -0.28 -0.07
C ILE A 206 -23.71 0.18 -0.70
N ASP A 207 -24.82 -0.26 -0.11
CA ASP A 207 -26.15 0.25 -0.42
C ASP A 207 -26.35 1.62 0.25
N LEU A 208 -26.48 2.68 -0.55
CA LEU A 208 -26.69 4.04 -0.06
C LEU A 208 -28.04 4.21 0.65
N GLY A 209 -29.07 3.48 0.24
CA GLY A 209 -30.37 3.50 0.91
C GLY A 209 -30.27 2.91 2.32
N ASP A 210 -29.59 1.77 2.46
CA ASP A 210 -29.32 1.17 3.78
C ASP A 210 -28.42 2.08 4.65
N MET A 211 -27.43 2.74 4.04
CA MET A 211 -26.58 3.73 4.72
C MET A 211 -27.39 4.90 5.25
N LEU A 212 -28.26 5.50 4.44
CA LEU A 212 -29.12 6.61 4.86
C LEU A 212 -30.12 6.18 5.94
N ALA A 213 -30.69 4.98 5.84
CA ALA A 213 -31.63 4.43 6.82
C ALA A 213 -30.99 4.15 8.19
N LYS A 214 -29.71 3.76 8.21
CA LYS A 214 -28.95 3.46 9.44
C LYS A 214 -28.15 4.64 9.97
N GLY A 215 -27.90 5.64 9.14
CA GLY A 215 -27.01 6.76 9.41
C GLY A 215 -25.54 6.39 9.22
N ALA A 216 -24.70 7.41 9.22
CA ALA A 216 -23.25 7.27 9.06
C ALA A 216 -22.49 8.35 9.82
N ALA A 217 -21.26 8.04 10.26
CA ALA A 217 -20.33 9.05 10.76
C ALA A 217 -19.37 9.46 9.64
N ILE A 218 -19.20 10.75 9.42
CA ILE A 218 -18.21 11.29 8.48
C ILE A 218 -17.00 11.77 9.28
N VAL A 219 -15.79 11.45 8.83
CA VAL A 219 -14.54 11.80 9.53
C VAL A 219 -13.44 12.24 8.57
N TRP A 220 -12.73 13.31 8.93
CA TRP A 220 -11.60 13.87 8.18
C TRP A 220 -10.55 14.51 9.09
N THR A 221 -9.42 14.86 8.50
CA THR A 221 -8.29 15.47 9.22
C THR A 221 -7.98 16.86 8.68
N SER A 222 -7.11 17.60 9.38
CA SER A 222 -6.61 18.90 8.91
C SER A 222 -5.88 18.84 7.56
N GLY A 223 -5.42 17.66 7.14
CA GLY A 223 -4.86 17.45 5.80
C GLY A 223 -5.91 17.54 4.68
N ASP A 224 -7.19 17.34 5.00
CA ASP A 224 -8.31 17.35 4.05
C ASP A 224 -8.99 18.73 3.96
N GLY A 225 -8.55 19.71 4.76
CA GLY A 225 -9.12 21.06 4.85
C GLY A 225 -9.36 21.51 6.29
N ASP A 226 -10.21 22.52 6.47
CA ASP A 226 -10.62 22.95 7.80
C ASP A 226 -11.43 21.85 8.50
N VAL A 227 -11.00 21.44 9.69
CA VAL A 227 -11.67 20.40 10.50
C VAL A 227 -13.08 20.79 10.95
N ARG A 228 -13.42 22.08 10.90
CA ARG A 228 -14.74 22.60 11.27
C ARG A 228 -15.73 22.65 10.10
N VAL A 229 -15.27 22.40 8.88
CA VAL A 229 -16.08 22.51 7.68
C VAL A 229 -16.13 21.17 6.98
N LEU A 230 -17.33 20.69 6.66
CA LEU A 230 -17.51 19.45 5.91
C LEU A 230 -16.81 19.57 4.54
N PRO A 231 -15.83 18.71 4.23
CA PRO A 231 -15.12 18.74 2.96
C PRO A 231 -16.09 18.60 1.77
N PRO A 232 -15.88 19.35 0.68
CA PRO A 232 -16.74 19.31 -0.49
C PRO A 232 -16.93 17.90 -1.08
N ALA A 233 -15.91 17.05 -0.95
CA ALA A 233 -15.95 15.66 -1.41
C ALA A 233 -17.10 14.85 -0.79
N PHE A 234 -17.44 15.11 0.48
CA PHE A 234 -18.46 14.35 1.19
C PHE A 234 -19.87 14.94 1.04
N ARG A 235 -20.01 16.21 0.63
CA ARG A 235 -21.33 16.86 0.52
C ARG A 235 -22.28 16.14 -0.43
N SER A 236 -21.75 15.51 -1.48
CA SER A 236 -22.57 14.78 -2.48
C SER A 236 -23.38 13.62 -1.90
N VAL A 237 -22.88 12.99 -0.83
CA VAL A 237 -23.51 11.82 -0.18
C VAL A 237 -24.00 12.13 1.24
N ALA A 238 -23.64 13.29 1.76
CA ALA A 238 -23.87 13.69 3.16
C ALA A 238 -24.30 15.16 3.26
N GLU A 239 -25.15 15.62 2.34
CA GLU A 239 -25.63 17.02 2.29
C GLU A 239 -26.28 17.46 3.60
N TYR A 240 -27.05 16.56 4.21
CA TYR A 240 -27.76 16.79 5.48
C TYR A 240 -26.95 16.38 6.73
N ALA A 241 -25.63 16.22 6.61
CA ALA A 241 -24.82 15.87 7.76
C ALA A 241 -24.63 17.04 8.72
N GLU A 242 -24.87 16.79 10.00
CA GLU A 242 -24.66 17.75 11.09
C GLU A 242 -23.18 17.73 11.48
N VAL A 243 -22.43 18.77 11.11
CA VAL A 243 -21.05 18.96 11.55
C VAL A 243 -21.01 19.15 13.07
N GLN A 244 -20.11 18.43 13.72
CA GLN A 244 -19.97 18.42 15.16
C GLN A 244 -18.67 19.12 15.58
N GLU A 245 -18.55 19.41 16.88
CA GLU A 245 -17.30 19.96 17.41
C GLU A 245 -16.12 19.01 17.14
N PRO A 246 -15.03 19.51 16.53
CA PRO A 246 -13.82 18.74 16.30
C PRO A 246 -13.24 18.21 17.61
N PHE A 247 -12.51 17.12 17.52
CA PHE A 247 -11.78 16.57 18.66
C PHE A 247 -10.34 16.27 18.27
N THR A 248 -9.48 16.21 19.27
CA THR A 248 -8.04 16.02 19.09
C THR A 248 -7.63 14.74 19.79
N LEU A 249 -6.83 13.92 19.11
CA LEU A 249 -6.28 12.70 19.68
C LEU A 249 -4.75 12.73 19.63
N PRO A 250 -4.06 12.33 20.71
CA PRO A 250 -2.62 12.17 20.67
C PRO A 250 -2.25 10.96 19.82
N TYR A 251 -1.15 11.08 19.05
CA TYR A 251 -0.56 9.93 18.36
C TYR A 251 -0.23 8.81 19.36
N ARG A 252 -0.12 7.56 18.87
CA ARG A 252 0.22 6.40 19.72
C ARG A 252 1.58 6.54 20.41
N ARG A 253 2.48 7.33 19.81
CA ARG A 253 3.83 7.58 20.32
C ARG A 253 4.25 9.00 19.98
N GLY A 254 4.95 9.65 20.93
CA GLY A 254 5.40 11.03 20.82
C GLY A 254 4.42 12.02 21.42
N ALA A 255 4.74 13.32 21.33
CA ALA A 255 3.94 14.42 21.87
C ALA A 255 3.01 15.07 20.83
N GLY A 256 2.96 14.53 19.60
CA GLY A 256 2.11 15.07 18.54
C GLY A 256 0.64 14.72 18.75
N GLU A 257 -0.23 15.56 18.21
CA GLU A 257 -1.67 15.35 18.19
C GLU A 257 -2.24 15.50 16.78
N VAL A 258 -3.37 14.82 16.52
CA VAL A 258 -4.13 14.95 15.27
C VAL A 258 -5.50 15.49 15.60
N GLN A 259 -5.89 16.55 14.89
CA GLN A 259 -7.23 17.10 14.96
C GLN A 259 -8.13 16.44 13.92
N PHE A 260 -9.30 16.01 14.38
CA PHE A 260 -10.31 15.35 13.58
C PHE A 260 -11.56 16.23 13.46
N GLY A 261 -11.94 16.49 12.22
CA GLY A 261 -13.28 16.97 11.89
C GLY A 261 -14.20 15.78 11.76
N TRP A 262 -15.44 15.92 12.23
CA TRP A 262 -16.44 14.88 12.07
C TRP A 262 -17.85 15.45 11.96
N ALA A 263 -18.71 14.68 11.32
CA ALA A 263 -20.12 15.00 11.16
C ALA A 263 -20.98 13.75 11.32
N VAL A 264 -22.23 13.92 11.71
CA VAL A 264 -23.21 12.84 11.79
C VAL A 264 -24.25 13.00 10.70
N LEU A 265 -24.40 11.96 9.90
CA LEU A 265 -25.57 11.75 9.07
C LEU A 265 -26.58 10.94 9.89
N ARG A 266 -27.62 11.60 10.41
CA ARG A 266 -28.63 10.93 11.23
C ARG A 266 -29.38 9.89 10.41
N PRO A 267 -29.81 8.77 11.04
CA PRO A 267 -30.65 7.78 10.38
C PRO A 267 -31.93 8.44 9.87
N GLN A 268 -32.16 8.36 8.56
CA GLN A 268 -33.38 8.88 7.95
C GLN A 268 -34.44 7.78 7.97
N THR A 269 -35.65 8.10 8.45
CA THR A 269 -36.81 7.25 8.17
C THR A 269 -36.98 7.18 6.67
N ALA A 270 -37.00 5.98 6.09
CA ALA A 270 -37.12 5.75 4.65
C ALA A 270 -38.19 6.66 4.04
N VAL A 271 -37.76 7.74 3.39
CA VAL A 271 -38.62 8.49 2.49
C VAL A 271 -38.63 7.66 1.21
N ALA A 272 -39.78 7.06 0.91
CA ALA A 272 -40.03 6.47 -0.39
C ALA A 272 -39.83 7.55 -1.46
N GLY A 273 -38.68 7.57 -2.13
CA GLY A 273 -38.41 8.55 -3.18
C GLY A 273 -36.97 8.54 -3.67
N ASN A 274 -36.75 7.86 -4.80
CA ASN A 274 -35.67 8.06 -5.78
C ASN A 274 -34.30 8.54 -5.25
N VAL A 275 -33.44 7.57 -4.92
CA VAL A 275 -31.99 7.77 -5.07
C VAL A 275 -31.62 7.38 -6.51
N PRO A 276 -30.98 8.24 -7.32
CA PRO A 276 -30.54 7.87 -8.66
C PRO A 276 -29.53 6.72 -8.58
N ARG A 277 -29.75 5.70 -9.42
CA ARG A 277 -28.81 4.58 -9.62
C ARG A 277 -27.49 5.05 -10.22
#